data_AF-A0A0C3FSM7-F1
#
_entry.id   AF-A0A0C3FSM7-F1
#
_cell.length_a   1.000
_cell.length_b   1.000
_cell.length_c   1.000
_cell.angle_alpha   90.00
_cell.angle_beta   90.00
_cell.angle_gamma   90.00
#
_symmetry.space_group_name_H-M   'P 1'
#
loop_
_entity.id
_entity.type
_entity.pdbx_description
1 polymer ?
#
loop_
_entity_poly.entity_id
_entity_poly.type
_entity_poly.pdbx_seq_one_letter_code
_entity_poly.pdbx_strand_id
1 'polypeptide(L)'
;MTYRALELLNLPPDELSFLLDIGCGSGLSGEILDEEGYIWAGVDIAPSMLEVALEREVEGDLFLQDIGQGFGFRPGSFDGAISISVLQWLLNAETSHPTSSPPHRLSRFFTTLHSALRNPSRAVFQFYPSSDDQIQLITSAAQKAGFGGGVVVDYPNSNKARKVFLVLFVGGGGGGAGHQQVPEGLQGEEREDGKVMFERRREREAKREKGGKRKGVKDKDWILKKKELYRQRGKEGVPRDSKFTGRKRRAVF
;
A
#
# COMPACT_ATOMS: atom_id res chain seq x y z
N MET A 1 6.27 4.60 6.13
CA MET A 1 6.39 3.32 5.43
C MET A 1 5.72 3.37 4.08
N THR A 2 4.42 3.71 4.00
CA THR A 2 3.69 3.80 2.72
C THR A 2 4.33 4.74 1.69
N TYR A 3 4.70 5.97 2.06
CA TYR A 3 5.41 6.88 1.13
C TYR A 3 6.71 6.27 0.56
N ARG A 4 7.47 5.55 1.39
CA ARG A 4 8.69 4.87 0.95
C ARG A 4 8.36 3.71 0.01
N ALA A 5 7.29 2.97 0.27
CA ALA A 5 6.83 1.93 -0.64
C ALA A 5 6.39 2.51 -2.00
N LEU A 6 5.68 3.64 -2.02
CA LEU A 6 5.30 4.35 -3.25
C LEU A 6 6.51 4.87 -4.03
N GLU A 7 7.53 5.39 -3.34
CA GLU A 7 8.79 5.80 -3.97
C GLU A 7 9.48 4.61 -4.65
N LEU A 8 9.57 3.46 -3.98
CA LEU A 8 10.16 2.23 -4.52
C LEU A 8 9.32 1.63 -5.67
N LEU A 9 8.00 1.81 -5.62
CA LEU A 9 7.06 1.43 -6.68
C LEU A 9 7.33 2.22 -7.96
N ASN A 10 7.79 3.48 -7.82
CA ASN A 10 8.30 4.32 -8.90
C ASN A 10 7.36 4.39 -10.12
N LEU A 11 6.09 4.67 -9.85
CA LEU A 11 5.07 4.85 -10.89
C LEU A 11 5.24 6.21 -11.57
N PRO A 12 4.82 6.34 -12.85
CA PRO A 12 4.83 7.62 -13.54
C PRO A 12 3.93 8.65 -12.82
N PRO A 13 4.41 9.87 -12.54
CA PRO A 13 3.70 10.85 -11.72
C PRO A 13 2.44 11.43 -12.39
N ASP A 14 2.31 11.31 -13.71
CA ASP A 14 1.22 11.89 -14.51
C ASP A 14 0.21 10.84 -15.01
N GLU A 15 0.30 9.60 -14.53
CA GLU A 15 -0.58 8.51 -14.90
C GLU A 15 -1.46 8.05 -13.74
N LEU A 16 -2.78 8.00 -13.98
CA LEU A 16 -3.69 7.33 -13.06
C LEU A 16 -3.32 5.85 -12.98
N SER A 17 -3.01 5.39 -11.78
CA SER A 17 -2.65 4.00 -11.52
C SER A 17 -3.63 3.35 -10.53
N PHE A 18 -3.97 2.10 -10.81
CA PHE A 18 -4.80 1.25 -9.97
C PHE A 18 -3.94 0.29 -9.16
N LEU A 19 -3.93 0.45 -7.84
CA LEU A 19 -3.05 -0.28 -6.91
C LEU A 19 -3.80 -1.31 -6.07
N LEU A 20 -3.08 -2.37 -5.73
CA LEU A 20 -3.53 -3.33 -4.71
C LEU A 20 -2.80 -3.06 -3.39
N ASP A 21 -3.56 -2.75 -2.33
CA ASP A 21 -3.06 -2.63 -0.96
C ASP A 21 -3.28 -3.95 -0.20
N ILE A 22 -2.20 -4.70 0.02
CA ILE A 22 -2.24 -6.07 0.53
C ILE A 22 -2.05 -6.05 2.05
N GLY A 23 -3.07 -6.49 2.78
CA GLY A 23 -3.20 -6.36 4.22
C GLY A 23 -3.40 -4.89 4.61
N CYS A 24 -4.44 -4.29 4.03
CA CYS A 24 -4.75 -2.85 4.17
C CYS A 24 -5.17 -2.48 5.60
N GLY A 25 -5.53 -3.45 6.44
CA GLY A 25 -5.92 -3.26 7.82
C GLY A 25 -7.04 -2.23 7.96
N SER A 26 -6.77 -1.22 8.80
CA SER A 26 -7.66 -0.10 9.07
C SER A 26 -7.59 1.01 8.03
N GLY A 27 -6.93 0.77 6.89
CA GLY A 27 -6.87 1.70 5.77
C GLY A 27 -5.83 2.81 5.92
N LEU A 28 -4.89 2.72 6.87
CA LEU A 28 -3.85 3.74 7.06
C LEU A 28 -2.92 3.91 5.86
N SER A 29 -2.60 2.82 5.16
CA SER A 29 -1.88 2.86 3.87
C SER A 29 -2.80 3.42 2.78
N GLY A 30 -4.04 2.98 2.73
CA GLY A 30 -5.08 3.46 1.83
C GLY A 30 -5.35 4.96 1.89
N GLU A 31 -5.37 5.58 3.08
CA GLU A 31 -5.50 7.04 3.25
C GLU A 31 -4.37 7.79 2.53
N ILE A 32 -3.16 7.25 2.55
CA ILE A 32 -2.02 7.83 1.81
C ILE A 32 -2.19 7.61 0.30
N LEU A 33 -2.75 6.48 -0.12
CA LEU A 33 -3.08 6.25 -1.54
C LEU A 33 -4.14 7.25 -2.03
N ASP A 34 -5.17 7.52 -1.21
CA ASP A 34 -6.20 8.52 -1.48
C ASP A 34 -5.58 9.93 -1.62
N GLU A 35 -4.69 10.31 -0.69
CA GLU A 35 -3.99 11.60 -0.68
C GLU A 35 -3.09 11.80 -1.90
N GLU A 36 -2.39 10.74 -2.32
CA GLU A 36 -1.52 10.75 -3.51
C GLU A 36 -2.30 10.57 -4.82
N GLY A 37 -3.63 10.39 -4.76
CA GLY A 37 -4.51 10.36 -5.92
C GLY A 37 -4.59 9.01 -6.65
N TYR A 38 -4.16 7.93 -6.02
CA TYR A 38 -4.26 6.58 -6.58
C TYR A 38 -5.68 6.02 -6.44
N ILE A 39 -6.10 5.22 -7.42
CA ILE A 39 -7.26 4.34 -7.28
C ILE A 39 -6.72 3.05 -6.67
N TRP A 40 -7.43 2.44 -5.71
CA TRP A 40 -6.92 1.22 -5.10
C TRP A 40 -8.01 0.29 -4.58
N ALA A 41 -7.65 -0.98 -4.48
CA ALA A 41 -8.39 -2.01 -3.77
C ALA A 41 -7.55 -2.50 -2.60
N GLY A 42 -8.15 -2.66 -1.43
CA GLY A 42 -7.53 -3.18 -0.22
C GLY A 42 -8.03 -4.59 0.10
N VAL A 43 -7.12 -5.48 0.48
CA VAL A 43 -7.48 -6.79 1.02
C VAL A 43 -7.00 -6.91 2.47
N ASP A 44 -7.80 -7.48 3.36
CA ASP A 44 -7.35 -7.86 4.70
C ASP A 44 -8.09 -9.10 5.20
N ILE A 45 -7.46 -9.88 6.07
CA ILE A 45 -8.07 -11.07 6.67
C ILE A 45 -8.92 -10.75 7.89
N ALA A 46 -8.69 -9.60 8.55
CA ALA A 46 -9.32 -9.23 9.80
C ALA A 46 -10.59 -8.38 9.57
N PRO A 47 -11.82 -8.92 9.82
CA PRO A 47 -13.05 -8.17 9.63
C PRO A 47 -13.11 -6.90 10.48
N SER A 48 -12.62 -6.95 11.72
CA SER A 48 -12.59 -5.80 12.63
C SER A 48 -11.69 -4.67 12.13
N MET A 49 -10.61 -4.98 11.42
CA MET A 49 -9.75 -3.95 10.83
C MET A 49 -10.44 -3.28 9.64
N LEU A 50 -11.12 -4.06 8.80
CA LEU A 50 -11.91 -3.53 7.68
C LEU A 50 -13.08 -2.68 8.16
N GLU A 51 -13.70 -3.02 9.28
CA GLU A 51 -14.73 -2.18 9.92
C GLU A 51 -14.17 -0.80 10.30
N VAL A 52 -12.99 -0.75 10.92
CA VAL A 52 -12.31 0.52 11.22
C VAL A 52 -11.97 1.29 9.93
N ALA A 53 -11.59 0.61 8.85
CA ALA A 53 -11.34 1.26 7.56
C ALA A 53 -12.63 1.86 6.96
N LEU A 54 -13.77 1.19 7.12
CA LEU A 54 -15.08 1.70 6.71
C LEU A 54 -15.49 2.93 7.53
N GLU A 55 -15.25 2.92 8.84
CA GLU A 55 -15.50 4.07 9.74
C GLU A 55 -14.64 5.28 9.40
N ARG A 56 -13.42 5.06 8.89
CA ARG A 56 -12.53 6.10 8.36
C ARG A 56 -12.94 6.62 7.00
N GLU A 57 -13.89 5.96 6.37
CA GLU A 57 -14.46 6.33 5.08
C GLU A 57 -13.42 6.46 3.98
N VAL A 58 -12.45 5.54 3.96
CA VAL A 58 -11.45 5.40 2.89
C VAL A 58 -12.13 5.27 1.52
N GLU A 59 -11.47 5.72 0.45
CA GLU A 59 -12.07 5.72 -0.89
C GLU A 59 -11.91 4.39 -1.63
N GLY A 60 -10.88 3.61 -1.30
CA GLY A 60 -10.65 2.29 -1.90
C GLY A 60 -11.72 1.26 -1.56
N ASP A 61 -11.85 0.27 -2.45
CA ASP A 61 -12.71 -0.89 -2.22
C ASP A 61 -12.04 -1.89 -1.28
N LEU A 62 -12.78 -2.39 -0.30
CA LEU A 62 -12.25 -3.25 0.76
C LEU A 62 -12.78 -4.69 0.61
N PHE A 63 -11.87 -5.66 0.69
CA PHE A 63 -12.18 -7.08 0.53
C PHE A 63 -11.69 -7.88 1.74
N LEU A 64 -12.59 -8.67 2.34
CA LEU A 64 -12.23 -9.67 3.33
C LEU A 64 -11.60 -10.87 2.64
N GLN A 65 -10.29 -11.06 2.78
CA GLN A 65 -9.53 -12.06 2.03
C GLN A 65 -8.29 -12.55 2.77
N ASP A 66 -8.11 -13.88 2.84
CA ASP A 66 -6.83 -14.49 3.21
C ASP A 66 -5.88 -14.51 2.00
N ILE A 67 -4.82 -13.72 2.08
CA ILE A 67 -3.82 -13.60 1.01
C ILE A 67 -3.03 -14.91 0.79
N GLY A 68 -2.96 -15.81 1.78
CA GLY A 68 -2.33 -17.12 1.66
C GLY A 68 -3.10 -18.09 0.77
N GLN A 69 -4.38 -17.81 0.49
CA GLN A 69 -5.21 -18.56 -0.47
C GLN A 69 -5.06 -18.03 -1.90
N GLY A 70 -4.37 -16.90 -2.06
CA GLY A 70 -4.15 -16.20 -3.31
C GLY A 70 -5.29 -15.26 -3.69
N PHE A 71 -5.16 -14.67 -4.87
CA PHE A 71 -6.04 -13.63 -5.37
C PHE A 71 -7.02 -14.13 -6.45
N GLY A 72 -8.24 -13.59 -6.42
CA GLY A 72 -9.30 -13.84 -7.41
C GLY A 72 -9.45 -12.74 -8.47
N PHE A 73 -8.41 -11.91 -8.67
CA PHE A 73 -8.45 -10.82 -9.66
C PHE A 73 -8.11 -11.32 -11.06
N ARG A 74 -8.58 -10.58 -12.08
CA ARG A 74 -8.24 -10.90 -13.47
C ARG A 74 -6.75 -10.68 -13.71
N PRO A 75 -6.14 -11.38 -14.68
CA PRO A 75 -4.74 -11.14 -15.00
C PRO A 75 -4.50 -9.69 -15.47
N GLY A 76 -3.41 -9.08 -15.01
CA GLY A 76 -3.03 -7.71 -15.39
C GLY A 76 -3.96 -6.61 -14.89
N SER A 77 -4.72 -6.84 -13.82
CA SER A 77 -5.64 -5.85 -13.24
C SER A 77 -4.94 -4.64 -12.60
N PHE A 78 -3.80 -4.83 -11.94
CA PHE A 78 -3.18 -3.77 -11.13
C PHE A 78 -1.89 -3.24 -11.75
N ASP A 79 -1.72 -1.92 -11.68
CA ASP A 79 -0.53 -1.21 -12.13
C ASP A 79 0.67 -1.37 -11.19
N GLY A 80 0.39 -1.71 -9.93
CA GLY A 80 1.35 -2.06 -8.90
C GLY A 80 0.68 -2.57 -7.64
N ALA A 81 1.46 -3.08 -6.70
CA ALA A 81 0.97 -3.49 -5.38
C ALA A 81 1.87 -2.97 -4.26
N ILE A 82 1.26 -2.65 -3.13
CA ILE A 82 1.97 -2.34 -1.90
C ILE A 82 1.48 -3.22 -0.76
N SER A 83 2.34 -3.41 0.23
CA SER A 83 1.98 -4.11 1.46
C SER A 83 2.85 -3.61 2.59
N ILE A 84 2.24 -3.21 3.70
CA ILE A 84 2.95 -2.64 4.84
C ILE A 84 2.77 -3.51 6.08
N SER A 85 3.83 -4.20 6.48
CA SER A 85 3.87 -5.03 7.69
C SER A 85 2.96 -6.26 7.63
N VAL A 86 2.91 -6.98 6.50
CA VAL A 86 1.97 -8.11 6.32
C VAL A 86 2.66 -9.45 5.98
N LEU A 87 3.68 -9.47 5.12
CA LEU A 87 4.25 -10.74 4.60
C LEU A 87 4.68 -11.73 5.69
N GLN A 88 5.15 -11.25 6.84
CA GLN A 88 5.58 -12.13 7.93
C GLN A 88 4.45 -13.04 8.46
N TRP A 89 3.18 -12.66 8.31
CA TRP A 89 2.05 -13.49 8.72
C TRP A 89 1.85 -14.72 7.85
N LEU A 90 2.34 -14.72 6.60
CA LEU A 90 2.32 -15.92 5.74
C LEU A 90 3.30 -17.00 6.21
N LEU A 91 4.19 -16.67 7.15
CA LEU A 91 5.11 -17.61 7.77
C LEU A 91 4.52 -18.32 8.99
N ASN A 92 3.32 -17.92 9.44
CA ASN A 92 2.62 -18.60 10.51
C ASN A 92 1.87 -19.83 9.98
N ALA A 93 2.14 -21.00 10.55
CA ALA A 93 1.42 -22.23 10.26
C ALA A 93 0.33 -22.42 11.32
N GLU A 94 -0.90 -22.00 11.01
CA GLU A 94 -2.02 -22.10 11.95
C GLU A 94 -2.51 -23.55 12.16
N THR A 95 -2.31 -24.41 11.15
CA THR A 95 -2.74 -25.81 11.20
C THR A 95 -1.69 -26.75 10.62
N SER A 96 -1.80 -28.04 10.95
CA SER A 96 -0.94 -29.09 10.37
C SER A 96 -1.33 -29.47 8.93
N HIS A 97 -2.37 -28.85 8.34
CA HIS A 97 -2.79 -29.17 6.98
C HIS A 97 -1.73 -28.67 5.97
N PRO A 98 -1.38 -29.45 4.93
CA PRO A 98 -0.33 -29.07 3.98
C PRO A 98 -0.51 -27.70 3.32
N THR A 99 -1.76 -27.29 3.08
CA THR A 99 -2.07 -25.97 2.49
C THR A 99 -1.89 -24.80 3.45
N SER A 100 -1.76 -25.07 4.76
CA SER A 100 -1.44 -24.07 5.79
C SER A 100 0.06 -23.85 5.92
N SER A 101 0.90 -24.71 5.31
CA SER A 101 2.35 -24.57 5.37
C SER A 101 2.84 -23.26 4.72
N PRO A 102 3.82 -22.56 5.31
CA PRO A 102 4.37 -21.33 4.74
C PRO A 102 4.84 -21.43 3.29
N PRO A 103 5.53 -22.50 2.85
CA PRO A 103 5.93 -22.62 1.45
C PRO A 103 4.73 -22.67 0.50
N HIS A 104 3.66 -23.39 0.88
CA HIS A 104 2.44 -23.46 0.06
C HIS A 104 1.73 -22.11 -0.02
N ARG A 105 1.51 -21.45 1.13
CA ARG A 105 0.84 -20.15 1.20
C ARG A 105 1.61 -19.08 0.44
N LEU A 106 2.94 -19.00 0.59
CA LEU A 106 3.79 -18.09 -0.16
C LEU A 106 3.76 -18.37 -1.67
N SER A 107 3.83 -19.65 -2.07
CA SER A 107 3.74 -20.03 -3.49
C SER A 107 2.42 -19.60 -4.10
N ARG A 108 1.31 -19.84 -3.39
CA ARG A 108 -0.04 -19.46 -3.84
C ARG A 108 -0.20 -17.94 -3.93
N PHE A 109 0.24 -17.23 -2.89
CA PHE A 109 0.24 -15.78 -2.82
C PHE A 109 1.00 -15.15 -3.99
N PHE A 110 2.29 -15.48 -4.17
CA PHE A 110 3.10 -14.85 -5.21
C PHE A 110 2.67 -15.24 -6.62
N THR A 111 2.26 -16.49 -6.87
CA THR A 111 1.80 -16.92 -8.20
C THR A 111 0.56 -16.15 -8.63
N THR A 112 -0.43 -16.02 -7.74
CA THR A 112 -1.66 -15.30 -8.06
C THR A 112 -1.46 -13.80 -8.11
N LEU A 113 -0.58 -13.24 -7.27
CA LEU A 113 -0.19 -11.84 -7.34
C LEU A 113 0.51 -11.52 -8.67
N HIS A 114 1.47 -12.33 -9.08
CA HIS A 114 2.19 -12.15 -10.34
C HIS A 114 1.21 -12.11 -11.51
N SER A 115 0.19 -12.99 -11.50
CA SER A 115 -0.86 -12.96 -12.52
C SER A 115 -1.69 -11.68 -12.46
N ALA A 116 -2.06 -11.19 -11.28
CA ALA A 116 -2.93 -10.02 -11.11
C ALA A 116 -2.26 -8.69 -11.49
N LEU A 117 -0.93 -8.65 -11.52
CA LEU A 117 -0.14 -7.46 -11.84
C LEU A 117 0.08 -7.31 -13.36
N ARG A 118 0.04 -6.07 -13.86
CA ARG A 118 0.37 -5.76 -15.26
C ARG A 118 1.84 -6.06 -15.56
N ASN A 119 2.16 -6.21 -16.84
CA ASN A 119 3.52 -6.30 -17.32
C ASN A 119 3.83 -5.09 -18.22
N PRO A 120 4.81 -4.23 -17.88
CA PRO A 120 5.66 -4.27 -16.70
C PRO A 120 5.01 -3.62 -15.47
N SER A 121 5.34 -4.11 -14.26
CA SER A 121 4.92 -3.47 -13.00
C SER A 121 5.85 -3.80 -11.83
N ARG A 122 5.56 -3.19 -10.67
CA ARG A 122 6.29 -3.43 -9.43
C ARG A 122 5.34 -3.81 -8.30
N ALA A 123 5.87 -4.56 -7.34
CA ALA A 123 5.22 -4.81 -6.06
C ALA A 123 6.20 -4.58 -4.91
N VAL A 124 5.79 -3.83 -3.89
CA VAL A 124 6.67 -3.43 -2.79
C VAL A 124 6.09 -3.88 -1.45
N PHE A 125 6.84 -4.70 -0.74
CA PHE A 125 6.43 -5.26 0.54
C PHE A 125 7.36 -4.82 1.64
N GLN A 126 6.86 -4.03 2.57
CA GLN A 126 7.55 -3.84 3.83
C GLN A 126 7.16 -4.95 4.81
N PHE A 127 8.13 -5.57 5.46
CA PHE A 127 7.87 -6.64 6.44
C PHE A 127 8.95 -6.69 7.54
N TYR A 128 8.68 -7.50 8.56
CA TYR A 128 9.58 -7.72 9.70
C TYR A 128 10.05 -9.18 9.74
N PRO A 129 11.16 -9.52 9.05
CA PRO A 129 11.73 -10.85 9.13
C PRO A 129 12.30 -11.11 10.53
N SER A 130 12.12 -12.33 11.03
CA SER A 130 12.76 -12.79 12.29
C SER A 130 14.13 -13.43 12.05
N SER A 131 14.42 -13.90 10.83
CA SER A 131 15.71 -14.47 10.46
C SER A 131 16.01 -14.30 8.95
N ASP A 132 17.27 -14.49 8.56
CA ASP A 132 17.68 -14.44 7.16
C ASP A 132 17.07 -15.61 6.35
N ASP A 133 16.82 -16.76 6.96
CA ASP A 133 16.13 -17.89 6.34
C ASP A 133 14.71 -17.51 5.90
N GLN A 134 14.00 -16.68 6.69
CA GLN A 134 12.69 -16.18 6.30
C GLN A 134 12.77 -15.25 5.09
N ILE A 135 13.78 -14.39 5.02
CA ILE A 135 14.03 -13.52 3.87
C ILE A 135 14.30 -14.37 2.63
N GLN A 136 15.15 -15.40 2.75
CA GLN A 136 15.46 -16.31 1.65
C GLN A 136 14.24 -17.10 1.19
N LEU A 137 13.42 -17.60 2.11
CA LEU A 137 12.19 -18.34 1.78
C LEU A 137 11.21 -17.47 1.01
N ILE A 138 10.94 -16.24 1.49
CA ILE A 138 10.03 -15.29 0.83
C ILE A 138 10.57 -14.94 -0.56
N THR A 139 11.85 -14.57 -0.65
CA THR A 139 12.47 -14.14 -1.92
C THR A 139 12.49 -15.28 -2.94
N SER A 140 12.80 -16.51 -2.49
CA SER A 140 12.78 -17.70 -3.35
C SER A 140 11.38 -18.02 -3.86
N ALA A 141 10.34 -17.86 -3.02
CA ALA A 141 8.96 -18.06 -3.44
C ALA A 141 8.53 -17.02 -4.49
N ALA A 142 8.91 -15.76 -4.32
CA ALA A 142 8.65 -14.70 -5.29
C ALA A 142 9.37 -14.98 -6.63
N GLN A 143 10.65 -15.34 -6.60
CA GLN A 143 11.42 -15.68 -7.80
C GLN A 143 10.83 -16.87 -8.55
N LYS A 144 10.43 -17.94 -7.83
CA LYS A 144 9.75 -19.10 -8.43
C LYS A 144 8.43 -18.75 -9.09
N ALA A 145 7.72 -17.73 -8.60
CA ALA A 145 6.49 -17.24 -9.20
C ALA A 145 6.72 -16.37 -10.45
N GLY A 146 7.96 -16.03 -10.79
CA GLY A 146 8.32 -15.25 -11.99
C GLY A 146 8.74 -13.82 -11.71
N PHE A 147 8.77 -13.37 -10.45
CA PHE A 147 9.23 -12.03 -10.12
C PHE A 147 10.75 -11.89 -10.25
N GLY A 148 11.18 -10.78 -10.84
CA GLY A 148 12.53 -10.25 -10.62
C GLY A 148 12.58 -9.37 -9.36
N GLY A 149 13.74 -8.76 -9.09
CA GLY A 149 13.93 -7.80 -8.00
C GLY A 149 14.74 -8.34 -6.83
N GLY A 150 14.52 -7.77 -5.64
CA GLY A 150 15.32 -8.10 -4.45
C GLY A 150 14.94 -7.32 -3.21
N VAL A 151 15.81 -7.40 -2.19
CA VAL A 151 15.57 -6.81 -0.87
C VAL A 151 16.31 -5.50 -0.73
N VAL A 152 15.61 -4.48 -0.26
CA VAL A 152 16.12 -3.15 0.11
C VAL A 152 16.04 -3.01 1.62
N VAL A 153 17.15 -2.62 2.24
CA VAL A 153 17.21 -2.38 3.69
C VAL A 153 17.53 -0.92 3.92
N ASP A 154 16.56 -0.17 4.41
CA ASP A 154 16.77 1.19 4.88
C ASP A 154 17.34 1.15 6.31
N TYR A 155 18.32 2.00 6.58
CA TYR A 155 19.02 2.13 7.87
C TYR A 155 19.62 0.80 8.38
N PRO A 156 20.47 0.11 7.58
CA PRO A 156 20.97 -1.23 7.91
C PRO A 156 21.79 -1.28 9.22
N ASN A 157 22.40 -0.17 9.61
CA ASN A 157 23.26 -0.07 10.79
C ASN A 157 22.50 0.16 12.10
N SER A 158 21.17 0.32 12.08
CA SER A 158 20.36 0.61 13.28
C SER A 158 19.31 -0.46 13.53
N ASN A 159 19.40 -1.19 14.65
CA ASN A 159 18.38 -2.19 15.00
C ASN A 159 16.98 -1.60 15.22
N LYS A 160 16.89 -0.33 15.62
CA LYS A 160 15.60 0.35 15.87
C LYS A 160 14.99 0.90 14.58
N ALA A 161 15.82 1.49 13.72
CA ALA A 161 15.36 2.17 12.51
C ALA A 161 15.32 1.26 11.28
N ARG A 162 16.01 0.10 11.31
CA ARG A 162 16.10 -0.86 10.20
C ARG A 162 14.73 -1.22 9.66
N LYS A 163 14.48 -0.90 8.39
CA LYS A 163 13.26 -1.26 7.67
C LYS A 163 13.62 -2.11 6.46
N VAL A 164 12.97 -3.27 6.33
CA VAL A 164 13.20 -4.21 5.23
C VAL A 164 12.04 -4.12 4.23
N PHE A 165 12.38 -3.96 2.97
CA PHE A 165 11.46 -3.93 1.84
C PHE A 165 11.84 -5.01 0.82
N LEU A 166 10.89 -5.81 0.37
CA LEU A 166 11.02 -6.66 -0.81
C LEU A 166 10.46 -5.86 -2.00
N VAL A 167 11.30 -5.58 -2.99
CA VAL A 167 10.95 -4.86 -4.21
C VAL A 167 10.98 -5.84 -5.36
N LEU A 168 9.79 -6.14 -5.91
CA LEU A 168 9.61 -7.12 -6.97
C LEU A 168 9.25 -6.45 -8.29
N PHE A 169 9.68 -7.08 -9.39
CA PHE A 169 9.39 -6.63 -10.76
C PHE A 169 8.65 -7.72 -11.53
N VAL A 170 7.57 -7.33 -12.23
CA VAL A 170 6.90 -8.15 -13.23
C VAL A 170 7.32 -7.64 -14.59
N GLY A 171 7.81 -8.51 -15.47
CA GLY A 171 8.17 -8.12 -16.83
C GLY A 171 9.49 -7.36 -16.92
N GLY A 172 10.59 -8.10 -17.00
CA GLY A 172 11.96 -7.55 -17.14
C GLY A 172 13.07 -8.60 -17.24
N GLY A 173 12.72 -9.89 -17.22
CA GLY A 173 13.67 -11.02 -17.17
C GLY A 173 13.88 -11.76 -18.49
N GLY A 174 13.52 -11.17 -19.64
CA GLY A 174 13.60 -11.83 -20.95
C GLY A 174 14.20 -10.95 -22.04
N GLY A 175 15.53 -10.96 -22.17
CA GLY A 175 16.21 -10.82 -23.46
C GLY A 175 16.23 -9.47 -24.20
N GLY A 176 15.90 -8.32 -23.61
CA GLY A 176 16.05 -7.06 -24.38
C GLY A 176 15.69 -5.73 -23.72
N ALA A 177 14.96 -5.72 -22.59
CA ALA A 177 14.73 -4.50 -21.81
C ALA A 177 15.65 -4.53 -20.57
N GLY A 178 16.38 -3.44 -20.33
CA GLY A 178 17.50 -3.37 -19.39
C GLY A 178 17.21 -3.96 -18.01
N HIS A 179 18.22 -4.61 -17.41
CA HIS A 179 18.18 -5.09 -16.03
C HIS A 179 17.69 -3.98 -15.11
N GLN A 180 16.46 -4.09 -14.63
CA GLN A 180 15.93 -3.15 -13.63
C GLN A 180 16.67 -3.43 -12.32
N GLN A 181 17.57 -2.52 -11.94
CA GLN A 181 18.34 -2.66 -10.72
C GLN A 181 17.45 -2.45 -9.49
N VAL A 182 17.69 -3.24 -8.46
CA VAL A 182 17.03 -3.07 -7.16
C VAL A 182 17.52 -1.74 -6.57
N PRO A 183 16.61 -0.85 -6.10
CA PRO A 183 17.01 0.43 -5.54
C PRO A 183 17.93 0.29 -4.32
N GLU A 184 18.78 1.28 -4.08
CA GLU A 184 19.59 1.34 -2.87
C GLU A 184 18.77 1.70 -1.62
N GLY A 185 19.17 1.12 -0.49
CA GLY A 185 18.60 1.43 0.81
C GLY A 185 19.08 2.78 1.35
N LEU A 186 18.25 3.44 2.14
CA LEU A 186 18.59 4.69 2.79
C LEU A 186 19.70 4.50 3.84
N GLN A 187 20.70 5.39 3.86
CA GLN A 187 21.80 5.41 4.82
C GLN A 187 21.68 6.62 5.79
N GLY A 188 22.22 6.49 7.01
CA GLY A 188 22.33 7.59 7.99
C GLY A 188 21.89 7.23 9.42
N GLU A 189 22.35 8.01 10.40
CA GLU A 189 21.88 7.95 11.80
C GLU A 189 20.60 8.77 11.98
N GLU A 190 19.62 8.23 12.72
CA GLU A 190 18.47 9.01 13.19
C GLU A 190 19.00 10.22 13.98
N ARG A 191 18.57 11.44 13.66
CA ARG A 191 18.69 12.54 14.63
C ARG A 191 17.83 12.14 15.84
N GLU A 192 18.34 12.28 17.06
CA GLU A 192 17.76 11.84 18.35
C GLU A 192 16.29 12.23 18.65
N ASP A 193 15.63 13.01 17.81
CA ASP A 193 14.17 13.09 17.81
C ASP A 193 13.67 11.85 17.07
N GLY A 194 13.24 10.79 17.77
CA GLY A 194 12.78 9.48 17.23
C GLY A 194 11.63 9.55 16.21
N LYS A 195 11.87 10.22 15.09
CA LYS A 195 10.98 10.56 14.00
C LYS A 195 11.81 10.56 12.71
N VAL A 196 11.53 9.58 11.86
CA VAL A 196 12.16 9.40 10.54
C VAL A 196 12.10 10.71 9.75
N MET A 197 13.09 11.01 8.89
CA MET A 197 13.08 12.22 8.04
C MET A 197 11.77 12.41 7.24
N PHE A 198 11.05 11.33 6.92
CA PHE A 198 9.70 11.36 6.35
C PHE A 198 8.57 11.68 7.34
N GLU A 199 8.73 11.38 8.64
CA GLU A 199 7.86 11.92 9.70
C GLU A 199 8.15 13.40 9.96
N ARG A 200 9.41 13.84 9.80
CA ARG A 200 9.72 15.28 9.78
C ARG A 200 9.13 15.97 8.57
N ARG A 201 9.00 15.31 7.42
CA ARG A 201 8.20 15.83 6.29
C ARG A 201 6.73 15.91 6.69
N ARG A 202 6.16 14.88 7.34
CA ARG A 202 4.80 14.90 7.93
C ARG A 202 4.59 16.06 8.90
N GLU A 203 5.52 16.34 9.81
CA GLU A 203 5.42 17.44 10.78
C GLU A 203 5.75 18.82 10.20
N ARG A 204 6.69 18.89 9.24
CA ARG A 204 7.15 20.15 8.63
C ARG A 204 6.26 20.56 7.46
N GLU A 205 5.60 19.62 6.78
CA GLU A 205 4.45 19.86 5.90
C GLU A 205 3.21 20.20 6.74
N ALA A 206 2.90 19.48 7.83
CA ALA A 206 1.85 19.91 8.76
C ALA A 206 2.10 21.30 9.40
N LYS A 207 3.37 21.71 9.58
CA LYS A 207 3.74 23.06 10.06
C LYS A 207 3.83 24.10 8.92
N ARG A 208 4.27 23.75 7.72
CA ARG A 208 4.24 24.63 6.53
C ARG A 208 2.82 24.83 5.99
N GLU A 209 1.92 23.89 6.25
CA GLU A 209 0.46 23.96 6.01
C GLU A 209 -0.24 25.06 6.80
N LYS A 210 0.32 25.46 7.94
CA LYS A 210 -0.18 26.60 8.69
C LYS A 210 0.19 27.96 8.08
N GLY A 211 1.11 28.01 7.10
CA GLY A 211 1.67 29.26 6.56
C GLY A 211 1.51 29.48 5.05
N GLY A 212 1.19 28.45 4.26
CA GLY A 212 0.93 28.57 2.82
C GLY A 212 -0.56 28.51 2.51
N LYS A 213 -1.07 29.35 1.60
CA LYS A 213 -2.44 29.27 1.04
C LYS A 213 -2.66 27.92 0.36
N ARG A 214 -3.02 26.88 1.13
CA ARG A 214 -3.50 25.61 0.60
C ARG A 214 -4.97 25.79 0.22
N LYS A 215 -5.35 25.38 -1.00
CA LYS A 215 -6.75 25.02 -1.29
C LYS A 215 -7.14 23.99 -0.24
N GLY A 216 -8.14 24.31 0.58
CA GLY A 216 -8.41 23.53 1.79
C GLY A 216 -8.73 22.08 1.46
N VAL A 217 -8.32 21.15 2.33
CA VAL A 217 -8.61 19.70 2.28
C VAL A 217 -10.12 19.38 2.19
N LYS A 218 -10.98 20.38 2.40
CA LYS A 218 -12.43 20.35 2.16
C LYS A 218 -12.81 21.23 0.96
N ASP A 219 -12.03 21.18 -0.11
CA ASP A 219 -12.39 21.88 -1.33
C ASP A 219 -13.70 21.27 -1.85
N LYS A 220 -14.42 22.05 -2.66
CA LYS A 220 -15.74 21.64 -3.16
C LYS A 220 -15.67 20.25 -3.82
N ASP A 221 -14.60 19.96 -4.53
CA ASP A 221 -14.39 18.71 -5.26
C ASP A 221 -14.24 17.51 -4.33
N TRP A 222 -13.54 17.65 -3.20
CA TRP A 222 -13.45 16.60 -2.17
C TRP A 222 -14.82 16.27 -1.57
N ILE A 223 -15.62 17.30 -1.29
CA ILE A 223 -16.98 17.11 -0.75
C ILE A 223 -17.88 16.40 -1.77
N LEU A 224 -17.79 16.77 -3.05
CA LEU A 224 -18.55 16.11 -4.11
C LEU A 224 -18.12 14.65 -4.27
N LYS A 225 -16.81 14.36 -4.23
CA LYS A 225 -16.27 13.00 -4.29
C LYS A 225 -16.79 12.13 -3.13
N LYS A 226 -16.76 12.62 -1.89
CA LYS A 226 -17.29 11.89 -0.72
C LYS A 226 -18.80 11.67 -0.79
N LYS A 227 -19.56 12.66 -1.25
CA LYS A 227 -21.00 12.47 -1.48
C LYS A 227 -21.27 11.38 -2.51
N GLU A 228 -20.54 11.38 -3.61
CA GLU A 228 -20.68 10.37 -4.64
C GLU A 228 -20.34 8.98 -4.12
N LEU A 229 -19.24 8.85 -3.37
CA LEU A 229 -18.86 7.62 -2.68
C LEU A 229 -19.99 7.09 -1.77
N TYR A 230 -20.60 7.96 -0.96
CA TYR A 230 -21.70 7.55 -0.08
C TYR A 230 -22.95 7.12 -0.85
N ARG A 231 -23.26 7.76 -1.98
CA ARG A 231 -24.38 7.34 -2.85
C ARG A 231 -24.12 5.95 -3.43
N GLN A 232 -22.90 5.71 -3.92
CA GLN A 232 -22.50 4.40 -4.45
C GLN A 232 -22.55 3.30 -3.38
N ARG A 233 -22.22 3.65 -2.13
CA ARG A 233 -22.37 2.75 -0.96
C ARG A 233 -23.80 2.60 -0.45
N GLY A 234 -24.78 3.25 -1.08
CA GLY A 234 -26.19 3.17 -0.68
C GLY A 234 -26.51 3.83 0.67
N LYS A 235 -25.66 4.74 1.18
CA LYS A 235 -25.99 5.48 2.40
C LYS A 235 -27.22 6.36 2.17
N GLU A 236 -28.20 6.26 3.06
CA GLU A 236 -29.38 7.13 3.02
C GLU A 236 -29.04 8.57 3.46
N GLY A 237 -29.81 9.55 2.97
CA GLY A 237 -29.69 10.94 3.42
C GLY A 237 -28.52 11.74 2.85
N VAL A 238 -27.81 11.26 1.81
CA VAL A 238 -26.73 12.04 1.17
C VAL A 238 -27.30 13.33 0.55
N PRO A 239 -26.86 14.53 0.97
CA PRO A 239 -27.42 15.79 0.47
C PRO A 239 -27.15 16.00 -1.02
N ARG A 240 -28.16 16.52 -1.75
CA ARG A 240 -28.03 16.92 -3.16
C ARG A 240 -26.92 17.95 -3.37
N ASP A 241 -26.38 17.98 -4.58
CA ASP A 241 -25.33 18.93 -4.94
C ASP A 241 -25.94 20.30 -5.19
N SER A 242 -25.28 21.33 -4.66
CA SER A 242 -25.72 22.72 -4.79
C SER A 242 -24.56 23.66 -5.09
N LYS A 243 -24.87 24.84 -5.64
CA LYS A 243 -23.90 25.92 -5.85
C LYS A 243 -23.24 26.43 -4.56
N PHE A 244 -23.78 26.07 -3.39
CA PHE A 244 -23.29 26.46 -2.08
C PHE A 244 -22.51 25.34 -1.37
N THR A 245 -22.28 24.19 -2.02
CA THR A 245 -21.49 23.08 -1.46
C THR A 245 -20.09 23.57 -1.08
N GLY A 246 -19.63 23.23 0.12
CA GLY A 246 -18.33 23.67 0.65
C GLY A 246 -18.25 25.14 1.10
N ARG A 247 -19.31 25.94 0.95
CA ARG A 247 -19.30 27.33 1.42
C ARG A 247 -19.66 27.42 2.90
N LYS A 248 -18.89 28.18 3.68
CA LYS A 248 -19.23 28.56 5.06
C LYS A 248 -20.55 29.33 5.06
N ARG A 249 -21.54 28.83 5.81
CA ARG A 249 -22.77 29.59 6.10
C ARG A 249 -22.49 30.56 7.25
N ARG A 250 -22.99 31.79 7.16
CA ARG A 250 -22.97 32.72 8.29
C ARG A 250 -23.91 32.19 9.37
N ALA A 251 -23.47 32.20 10.62
CA ALA A 251 -24.35 31.92 11.76
C ALA A 251 -25.44 32.98 11.80
N VAL A 252 -26.68 32.54 11.85
CA VAL A 252 -27.82 33.41 12.18
C VAL A 252 -28.02 33.20 13.68
N PHE A 253 -27.72 34.24 14.45
CA PHE A 253 -28.05 34.31 15.88
C PHE A 253 -29.42 34.94 16.03
#